data_AF-A0A1Q3D738-F1
#
_entry.id   AF-A0A1Q3D738-F1
#
_cell.length_a   1.000
_cell.length_b   1.000
_cell.length_c   1.000
_cell.angle_alpha   90.00
_cell.angle_beta   90.00
_cell.angle_gamma   90.00
#
_symmetry.space_group_name_H-M   'P 1'
#
loop_
_entity.id
_entity.type
_entity.pdbx_description
1 polymer ?
#
loop_
_entity_poly.entity_id
_entity_poly.type
_entity_poly.pdbx_seq_one_letter_code
_entity_poly.pdbx_strand_id
1 'polypeptide(L)'
;MAETKVPSVTPSPNETVNVTITSIKLKGSSNYLLWAQAVKIYIIAKKKLKFLNSDPPAPNASGYEDWMRKNAVILIWLWNSMEPEIAANVMFHNTAKGVWDDLQDTYSQDKNMNRVYDLYDNVSSSPNR
;
A
#
# COMPACT_ATOMS: atom_id res chain seq x y z
N MET A 1 14.51 55.13 0.51
CA MET A 1 15.12 53.80 0.63
C MET A 1 13.97 52.82 0.87
N ALA A 2 13.70 51.91 -0.07
CA ALA A 2 12.65 50.91 0.05
C ALA A 2 13.32 49.56 0.29
N GLU A 3 13.03 48.92 1.43
CA GLU A 3 13.48 47.56 1.73
C GLU A 3 12.59 46.57 0.99
N THR A 4 13.17 45.89 0.00
CA THR A 4 12.55 44.77 -0.70
C THR A 4 12.58 43.55 0.23
N LYS A 5 11.41 43.18 0.77
CA LYS A 5 11.22 41.96 1.56
C LYS A 5 11.48 40.72 0.69
N VAL A 6 12.55 40.00 0.99
CA VAL A 6 12.88 38.71 0.36
C VAL A 6 11.85 37.65 0.82
N PRO A 7 11.31 36.80 -0.08
CA PRO A 7 10.38 35.76 0.34
C PRO A 7 11.12 34.67 1.12
N SER A 8 10.70 34.43 2.36
CA SER A 8 11.16 33.30 3.16
C SER A 8 10.60 32.00 2.56
N VAL A 9 11.37 31.36 1.68
CA VAL A 9 11.09 29.99 1.24
C VAL A 9 11.32 29.09 2.44
N THR A 10 10.23 28.72 3.13
CA THR A 10 10.29 27.69 4.16
C THR A 10 10.56 26.37 3.45
N PRO A 11 11.67 25.66 3.74
CA PRO A 11 11.87 24.34 3.16
C PRO A 11 10.74 23.42 3.64
N SER A 12 10.00 22.85 2.69
CA SER A 12 9.08 21.76 3.00
C SER A 12 9.85 20.67 3.74
N PRO A 13 9.28 20.03 4.79
CA PRO A 13 9.96 18.97 5.50
C PRO A 13 10.32 17.88 4.49
N ASN A 14 11.61 17.67 4.26
CA ASN A 14 12.10 16.58 3.43
C ASN A 14 11.48 15.28 3.95
N GLU A 15 10.54 14.69 3.21
CA GLU A 15 10.05 13.35 3.48
C GLU A 15 11.22 12.41 3.21
N THR A 16 11.95 12.05 4.26
CA THR A 16 13.08 11.13 4.17
C THR A 16 12.59 9.83 3.57
N VAL A 17 13.09 9.50 2.38
CA VAL A 17 12.64 8.35 1.59
C VAL A 17 13.05 7.01 2.23
N ASN A 18 14.10 7.05 3.06
CA ASN A 18 14.65 5.90 3.77
C ASN A 18 14.14 5.84 5.22
N VAL A 19 12.83 5.64 5.42
CA VAL A 19 12.25 5.37 6.75
C VAL A 19 11.77 3.93 6.79
N THR A 20 12.28 3.16 7.75
CA THR A 20 11.70 1.88 8.14
C THR A 20 10.32 2.13 8.75
N ILE A 21 9.26 1.81 8.00
CA ILE A 21 7.87 2.06 8.45
C ILE A 21 7.36 0.99 9.43
N THR A 22 7.96 -0.21 9.39
CA THR A 22 7.72 -1.33 10.30
C THR A 22 8.91 -2.28 10.25
N SER A 23 9.16 -3.02 11.33
CA SER A 23 10.11 -4.14 11.34
C SER A 23 9.50 -5.44 10.76
N ILE A 24 8.18 -5.47 10.56
CA ILE A 24 7.46 -6.61 10.01
C ILE A 24 7.58 -6.54 8.48
N LYS A 25 8.30 -7.48 7.88
CA LYS A 25 8.31 -7.69 6.42
C LYS A 25 7.14 -8.58 6.01
N LEU A 26 6.38 -8.18 4.98
CA LEU A 26 5.34 -9.05 4.41
C LEU A 26 5.96 -10.28 3.77
N LYS A 27 5.54 -11.47 4.21
CA LYS A 27 6.02 -12.79 3.73
C LYS A 27 4.92 -13.62 3.07
N GLY A 28 3.73 -13.04 2.90
CA GLY A 28 2.55 -13.69 2.32
C GLY A 28 1.42 -13.86 3.34
N SER A 29 0.50 -14.79 3.09
CA SER A 29 -0.75 -14.95 3.88
C SER A 29 -0.52 -15.22 5.37
N SER A 30 0.62 -15.81 5.75
CA SER A 30 0.92 -16.20 7.13
C SER A 30 1.06 -15.00 8.07
N ASN A 31 1.48 -13.84 7.57
CA ASN A 31 1.69 -12.64 8.38
C ASN A 31 1.02 -11.37 7.82
N TYR A 32 0.19 -11.51 6.78
CA TYR A 32 -0.47 -10.40 6.11
C TYR A 32 -1.24 -9.50 7.08
N LEU A 33 -2.08 -10.06 7.96
CA LEU A 33 -2.89 -9.25 8.89
C LEU A 33 -2.02 -8.39 9.82
N LEU A 34 -0.93 -8.96 10.34
CA LEU A 34 0.00 -8.25 11.22
C LEU A 34 0.74 -7.15 10.46
N TRP A 35 1.23 -7.44 9.26
CA TRP A 35 1.89 -6.48 8.39
C TRP A 35 0.95 -5.33 8.00
N ALA A 36 -0.25 -5.67 7.52
CA ALA A 36 -1.24 -4.70 7.06
C ALA A 36 -1.62 -3.74 8.20
N GLN A 37 -1.82 -4.25 9.42
CA GLN A 37 -2.13 -3.40 10.55
C GLN A 37 -0.98 -2.45 10.91
N ALA A 38 0.28 -2.93 10.92
CA ALA A 38 1.44 -2.11 11.21
C ALA A 38 1.63 -0.97 10.18
N VAL A 39 1.55 -1.31 8.89
CA VAL A 39 1.65 -0.32 7.80
C VAL A 39 0.51 0.69 7.88
N LYS A 40 -0.73 0.24 8.09
CA LYS A 40 -1.90 1.12 8.20
C LYS A 40 -1.75 2.14 9.33
N ILE A 41 -1.29 1.71 10.51
CA ILE A 41 -1.04 2.61 11.64
C ILE A 41 0.03 3.66 11.30
N TYR A 42 1.13 3.25 10.66
CA TYR A 42 2.17 4.19 10.22
C TYR A 42 1.62 5.23 9.24
N ILE A 43 0.86 4.80 8.23
CA ILE A 43 0.26 5.69 7.23
C ILE A 43 -0.76 6.66 7.86
N ILE A 44 -1.52 6.20 8.87
CA ILE A 44 -2.41 7.05 9.68
C ILE A 44 -1.59 8.12 10.42
N ALA A 45 -0.50 7.73 11.08
CA ALA A 45 0.39 8.67 11.77
C ALA A 45 0.97 9.74 10.83
N LYS A 46 1.18 9.40 9.55
CA LYS A 46 1.59 10.32 8.49
C LYS A 46 0.45 11.14 7.87
N LYS A 47 -0.80 10.93 8.28
CA LYS A 47 -2.01 11.56 7.72
C LYS A 47 -2.17 11.30 6.21
N LYS A 48 -1.77 10.10 5.76
CA LYS A 48 -1.79 9.70 4.34
C LYS A 48 -2.75 8.53 4.04
N LEU A 49 -3.66 8.19 4.96
CA LEU A 49 -4.57 7.04 4.78
C LEU A 49 -5.41 7.11 3.49
N LYS A 50 -5.78 8.31 3.04
CA LYS A 50 -6.56 8.51 1.81
C LYS A 50 -5.92 7.90 0.56
N PHE A 51 -4.60 7.76 0.52
CA PHE A 51 -3.89 7.18 -0.64
C PHE A 51 -4.03 5.65 -0.74
N LEU A 52 -4.48 4.98 0.33
CA LEU A 52 -4.80 3.55 0.32
C LEU A 52 -6.28 3.31 0.02
N ASN A 53 -7.17 4.23 0.42
CA ASN A 53 -8.61 3.99 0.40
C ASN A 53 -9.37 4.71 -0.72
N SER A 54 -8.81 5.81 -1.24
CA SER A 54 -9.50 6.67 -2.21
C SER A 54 -8.92 6.50 -3.60
N ASP A 55 -9.78 6.62 -4.60
CA ASP A 55 -9.37 6.60 -5.99
C ASP A 55 -8.44 7.78 -6.33
N PRO A 56 -7.49 7.58 -7.26
CA PRO A 56 -6.61 8.65 -7.70
C PRO A 56 -7.43 9.80 -8.34
N PRO A 57 -7.00 11.06 -8.17
CA PRO A 57 -7.58 12.17 -8.90
C PRO A 57 -7.39 11.99 -10.41
N ALA A 58 -8.26 12.62 -11.20
CA ALA A 58 -8.11 12.65 -12.65
C ALA A 58 -6.75 13.28 -13.04
N PRO A 59 -6.08 12.79 -14.11
CA PRO A 59 -4.77 13.31 -14.53
C PRO A 59 -4.74 14.82 -14.84
N ASN A 60 -5.89 15.40 -15.21
CA ASN A 60 -6.05 16.82 -15.51
C ASN A 60 -6.46 17.68 -14.30
N ALA A 61 -6.61 17.08 -13.12
CA ALA A 61 -7.01 17.81 -11.92
C ALA A 61 -5.90 18.74 -11.42
N SER A 62 -6.27 19.92 -10.94
CA SER A 62 -5.35 20.81 -10.24
C SER A 62 -4.76 20.10 -9.02
N GLY A 63 -3.43 19.90 -8.99
CA GLY A 63 -2.73 19.21 -7.91
C GLY A 63 -2.44 17.72 -8.15
N TYR A 64 -2.67 17.21 -9.37
CA TYR A 64 -2.31 15.83 -9.75
C TYR A 64 -0.82 15.53 -9.51
N GLU A 65 0.08 16.42 -9.91
CA GLU A 65 1.54 16.27 -9.68
C GLU A 65 1.91 16.12 -8.21
N ASP A 66 1.32 16.94 -7.33
CA ASP A 66 1.57 16.85 -5.89
C ASP A 66 0.96 15.57 -5.28
N TRP A 67 -0.18 15.12 -5.82
CA TRP A 67 -0.74 13.82 -5.46
C TRP A 67 0.18 12.69 -5.88
N MET A 68 0.72 12.72 -7.11
CA MET A 68 1.67 11.72 -7.61
C MET A 68 2.91 11.64 -6.74
N ARG A 69 3.51 12.78 -6.38
CA ARG A 69 4.69 12.83 -5.49
C ARG A 69 4.39 12.15 -4.15
N LYS A 70 3.24 12.44 -3.54
CA LYS A 70 2.83 11.84 -2.25
C LYS A 70 2.51 10.35 -2.39
N ASN A 71 1.90 9.95 -3.49
CA ASN A 71 1.61 8.54 -3.81
C ASN A 71 2.92 7.74 -4.00
N ALA A 72 3.90 8.28 -4.71
CA ALA A 72 5.20 7.65 -4.92
C ALA A 72 5.94 7.37 -3.60
N VAL A 73 5.89 8.30 -2.64
CA VAL A 73 6.47 8.08 -1.31
C VAL A 73 5.82 6.88 -0.60
N ILE A 74 4.51 6.72 -0.74
CA ILE A 74 3.79 5.60 -0.12
C ILE A 74 4.10 4.28 -0.83
N LEU A 75 4.23 4.30 -2.16
CA LEU A 75 4.69 3.13 -2.92
C LEU A 75 6.07 2.67 -2.45
N ILE A 76 7.02 3.59 -2.29
CA ILE A 76 8.35 3.28 -1.77
C ILE A 76 8.27 2.65 -0.38
N TRP A 77 7.45 3.21 0.52
CA TRP A 77 7.21 2.65 1.84
C TRP A 77 6.64 1.23 1.78
N LEU A 78 5.64 1.01 0.92
CA LEU A 78 5.04 -0.30 0.71
C LEU A 78 6.09 -1.31 0.22
N TRP A 79 6.77 -1.05 -0.90
CA TRP A 79 7.78 -1.95 -1.46
C TRP A 79 8.91 -2.25 -0.47
N ASN A 80 9.38 -1.24 0.26
CA ASN A 80 10.41 -1.41 1.29
C ASN A 80 9.92 -2.17 2.53
N SER A 81 8.62 -2.41 2.69
CA SER A 81 8.05 -3.20 3.79
C SER A 81 7.72 -4.65 3.41
N MET A 82 8.03 -5.08 2.18
CA MET A 82 7.71 -6.42 1.66
C MET A 82 8.97 -7.22 1.39
N GLU A 83 8.87 -8.55 1.34
CA GLU A 83 9.93 -9.37 0.73
C GLU A 83 10.08 -9.01 -0.76
N PRO A 84 11.31 -9.03 -1.33
CA PRO A 84 11.56 -8.58 -2.70
C PRO A 84 10.68 -9.24 -3.76
N GLU A 85 10.41 -10.54 -3.63
CA GLU A 85 9.55 -11.31 -4.54
C GLU A 85 8.11 -10.80 -4.55
N ILE A 86 7.58 -10.43 -3.37
CA ILE A 86 6.24 -9.86 -3.27
C ILE A 86 6.21 -8.45 -3.84
N ALA A 87 7.23 -7.63 -3.53
CA ALA A 87 7.33 -6.28 -4.07
C ALA A 87 7.38 -6.28 -5.61
N ALA A 88 8.10 -7.23 -6.21
CA ALA A 88 8.18 -7.39 -7.66
C ALA A 88 6.82 -7.70 -8.30
N ASN A 89 5.97 -8.49 -7.64
CA ASN A 89 4.64 -8.82 -8.17
C ASN A 89 3.71 -7.62 -8.24
N VAL A 90 3.87 -6.64 -7.34
CA VAL A 90 3.01 -5.46 -7.25
C VAL A 90 3.65 -4.18 -7.81
N MET A 91 4.88 -4.26 -8.35
CA MET A 91 5.65 -3.07 -8.75
C MET A 91 5.04 -2.30 -9.93
N PHE A 92 4.21 -2.95 -10.74
CA PHE A 92 3.56 -2.34 -11.92
C PHE A 92 2.31 -1.53 -11.57
N HIS A 93 1.85 -1.58 -10.32
CA HIS A 93 0.76 -0.72 -9.87
C HIS A 93 1.24 0.72 -9.73
N ASN A 94 0.57 1.64 -10.43
CA ASN A 94 0.90 3.07 -10.39
C ASN A 94 0.36 3.79 -9.15
N THR A 95 -0.46 3.12 -8.34
CA THR A 95 -1.12 3.72 -7.17
C THR A 95 -0.90 2.87 -5.92
N ALA A 96 -0.70 3.54 -4.78
CA ALA A 96 -0.59 2.86 -3.49
C ALA A 96 -1.87 2.08 -3.16
N LYS A 97 -3.03 2.60 -3.56
CA LYS A 97 -4.32 1.89 -3.48
C LYS A 97 -4.30 0.60 -4.30
N GLY A 98 -3.82 0.62 -5.54
CA GLY A 98 -3.72 -0.57 -6.38
C GLY A 98 -2.87 -1.67 -5.74
N VAL A 99 -1.69 -1.30 -5.23
CA VAL A 99 -0.84 -2.22 -4.46
C VAL A 99 -1.58 -2.76 -3.23
N TRP A 100 -2.25 -1.88 -2.47
CA TRP A 100 -2.93 -2.24 -1.24
C TRP A 100 -4.08 -3.23 -1.47
N ASP A 101 -4.92 -2.95 -2.46
CA ASP A 101 -6.06 -3.78 -2.83
C ASP A 101 -5.60 -5.15 -3.34
N ASP A 102 -4.58 -5.20 -4.21
CA ASP A 102 -4.04 -6.45 -4.76
C ASP A 102 -3.48 -7.36 -3.66
N LEU A 103 -2.76 -6.79 -2.69
CA LEU A 103 -2.25 -7.56 -1.55
C LEU A 103 -3.36 -8.03 -0.62
N GLN A 104 -4.38 -7.21 -0.40
CA GLN A 104 -5.57 -7.61 0.34
C GLN A 104 -6.28 -8.75 -0.36
N ASP A 105 -6.44 -8.67 -1.67
CA ASP A 105 -7.07 -9.70 -2.47
C ASP A 105 -6.27 -10.99 -2.54
N THR A 106 -4.94 -10.91 -2.54
CA THR A 106 -4.06 -12.07 -2.65
C THR A 106 -3.85 -12.77 -1.31
N TYR A 107 -3.71 -12.02 -0.22
CA TYR A 107 -3.24 -12.57 1.06
C TYR A 107 -4.25 -12.49 2.22
N SER A 108 -5.39 -11.83 2.06
CA SER A 108 -6.46 -11.91 3.07
C SER A 108 -6.95 -13.36 3.20
N GLN A 109 -7.04 -13.85 4.44
CA GLN A 109 -7.38 -15.25 4.70
C GLN A 109 -8.80 -15.63 4.26
N ASP A 110 -9.66 -14.65 4.01
CA ASP A 110 -11.05 -14.86 3.59
C ASP A 110 -11.15 -15.56 2.24
N LYS A 111 -10.19 -15.38 1.32
CA LYS A 111 -10.22 -16.08 0.01
C LYS A 111 -9.63 -17.49 0.06
N ASN A 112 -8.69 -17.75 0.96
CA ASN A 112 -8.09 -19.09 1.10
C ASN A 112 -9.01 -20.05 1.89
N MET A 113 -9.83 -19.55 2.82
CA MET A 113 -10.83 -20.39 3.48
C MET A 113 -11.91 -20.87 2.51
N ASN A 114 -12.40 -20.01 1.60
CA ASN A 114 -13.40 -20.40 0.61
C ASN A 114 -12.89 -21.49 -0.36
N ARG A 115 -11.62 -21.40 -0.81
CA ARG A 115 -11.01 -22.45 -1.64
C ARG A 115 -10.87 -23.80 -0.93
N VAL A 116 -10.64 -23.79 0.38
CA VAL A 116 -10.54 -25.03 1.17
C VAL A 116 -11.92 -25.68 1.32
N TYR A 117 -12.98 -24.90 1.55
CA TYR A 117 -14.35 -25.43 1.60
C TYR A 117 -14.80 -25.99 0.25
N ASP A 118 -14.51 -25.30 -0.87
CA ASP A 118 -14.83 -25.80 -2.21
C ASP A 118 -14.16 -27.15 -2.52
N LEU A 119 -12.97 -27.40 -1.96
CA LEU A 119 -12.26 -28.68 -2.12
C LEU A 119 -12.88 -29.80 -1.26
N TYR A 120 -13.38 -29.50 -0.07
CA TYR A 120 -14.06 -30.50 0.77
C TYR A 120 -15.44 -30.90 0.24
N ASP A 121 -16.19 -29.98 -0.38
CA ASP A 121 -17.50 -30.27 -0.97
C ASP A 121 -17.40 -31.12 -2.24
N ASN A 122 -16.34 -30.94 -3.04
CA ASN A 122 -16.14 -31.75 -4.25
C ASN A 122 -15.58 -33.16 -3.97
N VAL A 123 -14.85 -33.34 -2.86
CA VAL A 123 -14.33 -34.65 -2.44
C VAL A 123 -15.38 -35.48 -1.70
N SER A 124 -16.29 -34.83 -0.95
CA SER A 124 -17.41 -35.52 -0.29
C SER A 124 -18.54 -35.92 -1.24
N SER A 125 -18.60 -35.32 -2.44
CA SER A 125 -19.66 -35.52 -3.44
C SER A 125 -19.30 -36.52 -4.56
N SER A 126 -18.19 -37.26 -4.48
CA SER A 126 -17.96 -38.41 -5.38
C SER A 126 -18.60 -39.67 -4.78
N PRO A 127 -19.73 -40.17 -5.31
CA PRO A 127 -20.20 -41.49 -4.97
C PRO A 127 -19.28 -42.49 -5.67
N ASN A 128 -18.63 -43.32 -4.86
CA ASN A 128 -18.01 -44.57 -5.27
C ASN A 128 -18.87 -45.27 -6.35
N ARG A 129 -18.33 -45.43 -7.56
CA ARG A 129 -18.85 -46.34 -8.58
C ARG A 129 -17.78 -47.36 -8.91
#